data_AF-A0A285SGP5-F1
#
_entry.id   AF-A0A285SGP5-F1
#
_cell.length_a   1.000
_cell.length_b   1.000
_cell.length_c   1.000
_cell.angle_alpha   90.00
_cell.angle_beta   90.00
_cell.angle_gamma   90.00
#
_symmetry.space_group_name_H-M   'P 1'
#
loop_
_entity.id
_entity.type
_entity.pdbx_description
1 polymer ?
#
loop_
_entity_poly.entity_id
_entity_poly.type
_entity_poly.pdbx_seq_one_letter_code
_entity_poly.pdbx_strand_id
1 'polypeptide(L)'
;MRQKDLKVLQELAAMVRDREMTKLARLTAARQRLEAQHAAVGVQAGTARRAGMDDLLLSGAAERFTAWSLAKQAQLTQQIAALQEPIAFQTAKTAKAVGRNENLGKIAETLKTEALKKAANKL
;
A
#
# COMPACT_ATOMS: atom_id res chain seq x y z
N MET A 1 35.36 0.20 8.91
CA MET A 1 34.37 1.10 8.30
C MET A 1 34.41 2.43 9.04
N ARG A 2 34.55 3.58 8.35
CA ARG A 2 34.65 4.88 9.04
C ARG A 2 33.26 5.37 9.44
N GLN A 3 33.15 6.12 10.54
CA GLN A 3 31.87 6.65 11.04
C GLN A 3 31.13 7.49 9.98
N LYS A 4 31.88 8.19 9.13
CA LYS A 4 31.35 8.93 7.97
C LYS A 4 30.70 8.01 6.92
N ASP A 5 31.30 6.85 6.65
CA ASP A 5 30.77 5.87 5.69
C ASP A 5 29.44 5.28 6.20
N LEU A 6 29.32 5.05 7.52
CA LEU A 6 28.08 4.57 8.12
C LEU A 6 26.94 5.58 8.03
N LYS A 7 27.23 6.85 8.27
CA LYS A 7 26.24 7.93 8.16
C LYS A 7 25.68 8.02 6.74
N VAL A 8 26.55 7.96 5.73
CA VAL A 8 26.12 7.97 4.31
C VAL A 8 25.25 6.75 3.98
N LEU A 9 25.61 5.56 4.49
CA LEU A 9 24.78 4.36 4.30
C LEU A 9 23.41 4.46 4.98
N GLN A 10 23.34 5.09 6.16
CA GLN A 10 22.05 5.35 6.82
C GLN A 10 21.17 6.31 6.03
N GLU A 11 21.75 7.41 5.52
CA GLU A 11 21.02 8.37 4.68
C GLU A 11 20.50 7.71 3.41
N LEU A 12 21.33 6.88 2.74
CA LEU A 12 20.91 6.10 1.57
C LEU A 12 19.82 5.08 1.92
N ALA A 13 19.94 4.38 3.04
CA ALA A 13 18.93 3.42 3.48
C ALA A 13 17.60 4.10 3.83
N ALA A 14 17.63 5.30 4.42
CA ALA A 14 16.45 6.12 4.67
C ALA A 14 15.76 6.52 3.36
N MET A 15 16.52 7.04 2.38
CA MET A 15 15.97 7.40 1.07
C MET A 15 15.35 6.19 0.35
N VAL A 16 16.00 5.03 0.40
CA VAL A 16 15.46 3.79 -0.20
C VAL A 16 14.18 3.37 0.52
N ARG A 17 14.16 3.38 1.86
CA ARG A 17 12.95 3.08 2.65
C ARG A 17 11.80 3.97 2.23
N ASP A 18 12.01 5.28 2.18
CA ASP A 18 10.94 6.25 1.89
C ASP A 18 10.43 6.10 0.46
N ARG A 19 11.32 5.80 -0.49
CA ARG A 19 10.95 5.48 -1.88
C ARG A 19 10.08 4.24 -1.95
N GLU A 20 10.47 3.15 -1.30
CA GLU A 20 9.72 1.89 -1.35
C GLU A 20 8.37 1.99 -0.60
N MET A 21 8.32 2.73 0.51
CA MET A 21 7.06 3.06 1.20
C MET A 21 6.12 3.88 0.32
N THR A 22 6.63 4.89 -0.40
CA THR A 22 5.82 5.71 -1.31
C THR A 22 5.23 4.87 -2.44
N LYS A 23 6.00 3.94 -3.00
CA LYS A 23 5.49 3.00 -4.02
C LYS A 23 4.40 2.09 -3.46
N LEU A 24 4.59 1.55 -2.26
CA LEU A 24 3.59 0.73 -1.60
C LEU A 24 2.29 1.53 -1.37
N ALA A 25 2.41 2.75 -0.85
CA ALA A 25 1.27 3.63 -0.61
C ALA A 25 0.47 3.90 -1.89
N ARG A 26 1.14 4.12 -3.03
CA ARG A 26 0.48 4.31 -4.33
C ARG A 26 -0.32 3.07 -4.77
N LEU A 27 0.26 1.89 -4.64
CA LEU A 27 -0.42 0.63 -5.00
C LEU A 27 -1.63 0.37 -4.10
N THR A 28 -1.46 0.54 -2.78
CA THR A 28 -2.55 0.37 -1.81
C THR A 28 -3.66 1.40 -2.04
N ALA A 29 -3.32 2.67 -2.32
CA ALA A 29 -4.31 3.69 -2.66
C ALA A 29 -5.06 3.37 -3.95
N ALA A 30 -4.38 2.84 -4.98
CA ALA A 30 -5.03 2.39 -6.21
C ALA A 30 -6.03 1.27 -5.93
N ARG A 31 -5.65 0.28 -5.12
CA ARG A 31 -6.55 -0.80 -4.70
C ARG A 31 -7.76 -0.27 -3.92
N GLN A 32 -7.55 0.61 -2.94
CA GLN A 32 -8.63 1.22 -2.16
C GLN A 32 -9.63 1.99 -3.03
N ARG A 33 -9.15 2.71 -4.05
CA ARG A 33 -10.03 3.40 -5.02
C ARG A 33 -10.90 2.42 -5.80
N LEU A 34 -10.34 1.29 -6.24
CA LEU A 34 -11.10 0.25 -6.94
C LEU A 34 -12.12 -0.42 -6.02
N GLU A 35 -11.76 -0.71 -4.76
CA GLU A 35 -12.67 -1.26 -3.75
C GLU A 35 -13.83 -0.28 -3.46
N ALA A 36 -13.53 1.02 -3.37
CA ALA A 36 -14.56 2.04 -3.20
C ALA A 36 -15.49 2.14 -4.42
N GLN A 37 -14.96 2.07 -5.64
CA GLN A 37 -15.76 2.01 -6.86
C GLN A 37 -16.64 0.76 -6.90
N HIS A 38 -16.09 -0.39 -6.51
CA HIS A 38 -16.84 -1.64 -6.47
C HIS A 38 -18.03 -1.56 -5.50
N ALA A 39 -17.80 -1.02 -4.30
CA ALA A 39 -18.85 -0.78 -3.32
C ALA A 39 -19.91 0.21 -3.83
N ALA A 40 -19.49 1.31 -4.46
CA ALA A 40 -20.40 2.33 -5.01
C ALA A 40 -21.31 1.74 -6.09
N VAL A 41 -20.78 0.93 -7.01
CA VAL A 41 -21.58 0.23 -8.02
C VAL A 41 -22.62 -0.70 -7.37
N GLY A 42 -22.25 -1.39 -6.29
CA GLY A 42 -23.18 -2.24 -5.54
C GLY A 42 -24.35 -1.46 -4.92
N VAL A 43 -24.06 -0.30 -4.32
CA VAL A 43 -25.08 0.58 -3.76
C VAL A 43 -26.01 1.13 -4.85
N GLN A 44 -25.44 1.56 -5.98
CA GLN A 44 -26.21 2.05 -7.12
C GLN A 44 -27.12 0.94 -7.70
N ALA A 45 -26.61 -0.28 -7.85
CA ALA A 45 -27.39 -1.41 -8.34
C ALA A 45 -28.57 -1.75 -7.41
N GLY A 46 -28.34 -1.76 -6.09
CA GLY A 46 -29.41 -1.96 -5.10
C GLY A 46 -30.45 -0.84 -5.10
N THR A 47 -30.05 0.39 -5.42
CA THR A 47 -30.98 1.53 -5.53
C THR A 47 -31.80 1.46 -6.81
N ALA A 48 -31.16 1.16 -7.96
CA ALA A 48 -31.84 0.98 -9.23
C ALA A 48 -32.84 -0.18 -9.20
N ARG A 49 -32.47 -1.30 -8.56
CA ARG A 49 -33.37 -2.45 -8.38
C ARG A 49 -34.64 -2.08 -7.60
N ARG A 50 -34.50 -1.35 -6.49
CA ARG A 50 -35.65 -0.89 -5.69
C ARG A 50 -36.56 0.01 -6.53
N ALA A 51 -36.00 0.99 -7.23
CA ALA A 51 -36.76 1.87 -8.10
C ALA A 51 -37.52 1.12 -9.21
N GLY A 52 -36.93 0.07 -9.79
CA GLY A 52 -37.60 -0.77 -10.79
C GLY A 52 -38.67 -1.72 -10.23
N MET A 53 -38.64 -2.02 -8.92
CA MET A 53 -39.72 -2.76 -8.25
C MET A 53 -40.89 -1.84 -7.90
N ASP A 54 -40.60 -0.59 -7.56
CA ASP A 54 -41.60 0.40 -7.15
C ASP A 54 -42.32 1.04 -8.36
N ASP A 55 -41.68 1.08 -9.54
CA ASP A 55 -42.24 1.65 -10.78
C ASP A 55 -42.04 0.72 -11.99
N LEU A 56 -43.17 0.26 -12.56
CA LEU A 56 -43.19 -0.62 -13.74
C LEU A 56 -42.52 0.00 -14.97
N LEU A 57 -42.58 1.34 -15.11
CA LEU A 57 -41.92 2.05 -16.22
C LEU A 57 -40.39 2.01 -16.10
N LEU A 58 -39.87 1.86 -14.87
CA LEU A 58 -38.44 1.79 -14.59
C LEU A 58 -37.90 0.36 -14.52
N SER A 59 -38.77 -0.64 -14.39
CA SER A 59 -38.39 -2.06 -14.27
C SER A 59 -37.38 -2.51 -15.35
N GLY A 60 -37.70 -2.29 -16.63
CA GLY A 60 -36.80 -2.67 -17.73
C GLY A 60 -35.48 -1.88 -17.78
N ALA A 61 -35.42 -0.67 -17.21
CA ALA A 61 -34.17 0.07 -17.06
C ALA A 61 -33.34 -0.47 -15.89
N ALA A 62 -34.00 -0.82 -14.77
CA ALA A 62 -33.36 -1.40 -13.59
C ALA A 62 -32.73 -2.77 -13.89
N GLU A 63 -33.37 -3.62 -14.70
CA GLU A 63 -32.79 -4.90 -15.14
C GLU A 63 -31.53 -4.71 -15.97
N ARG A 64 -31.56 -3.82 -16.97
CA ARG A 64 -30.39 -3.49 -17.80
C ARG A 64 -29.25 -2.91 -16.96
N PHE A 65 -29.56 -2.02 -16.03
CA PHE A 65 -28.58 -1.46 -15.11
C PHE A 65 -27.99 -2.54 -14.18
N THR A 66 -28.82 -3.48 -13.71
CA THR A 66 -28.36 -4.63 -12.91
C THR A 66 -27.36 -5.48 -13.71
N ALA A 67 -27.68 -5.84 -14.94
CA ALA A 67 -26.78 -6.62 -15.80
C ALA A 67 -25.45 -5.89 -16.06
N TRP A 68 -25.51 -4.58 -16.36
CA TRP A 68 -24.33 -3.74 -16.49
C TRP A 68 -23.51 -3.70 -15.20
N SER A 69 -24.15 -3.54 -14.04
CA SER A 69 -23.48 -3.45 -12.74
C SER A 69 -22.73 -4.73 -12.39
N LEU A 70 -23.29 -5.90 -12.73
CA LEU A 70 -22.63 -7.20 -12.54
C LEU A 70 -21.36 -7.31 -13.39
N ALA A 71 -21.44 -6.96 -14.68
CA ALA A 71 -20.28 -6.93 -15.56
C ALA A 71 -19.21 -5.95 -15.05
N LYS A 72 -19.63 -4.78 -14.57
CA LYS A 72 -18.72 -3.78 -14.01
C LYS A 72 -18.05 -4.24 -12.71
N GLN A 73 -18.79 -4.89 -11.81
CA GLN A 73 -18.24 -5.47 -10.58
C GLN A 73 -17.25 -6.59 -10.88
N ALA A 74 -17.53 -7.45 -11.86
CA ALA A 74 -16.59 -8.48 -12.31
C ALA A 74 -15.29 -7.87 -12.85
N GLN A 75 -15.39 -6.81 -13.67
CA GLN A 75 -14.22 -6.07 -14.17
C GLN A 75 -13.41 -5.46 -13.01
N LEU A 76 -14.07 -4.80 -12.06
CA LEU A 76 -13.40 -4.18 -10.89
C LEU A 76 -12.74 -5.25 -10.02
N THR A 77 -13.38 -6.40 -9.83
CA THR A 77 -12.82 -7.54 -9.08
C THR A 77 -11.54 -8.05 -9.73
N GLN A 78 -11.52 -8.20 -11.06
CA GLN A 78 -10.31 -8.58 -11.78
C GLN A 78 -9.19 -7.55 -11.62
N GLN A 79 -9.51 -6.25 -11.68
CA GLN A 79 -8.52 -5.19 -11.47
C GLN A 79 -7.97 -5.17 -10.03
N ILE A 80 -8.81 -5.42 -9.02
CA ILE A 80 -8.39 -5.55 -7.63
C ILE A 80 -7.46 -6.76 -7.47
N ALA A 81 -7.82 -7.90 -8.06
CA ALA A 81 -7.01 -9.12 -8.03
C ALA A 81 -5.65 -8.90 -8.69
N ALA A 82 -5.60 -8.20 -9.83
CA ALA A 82 -4.36 -7.86 -10.53
C ALA A 82 -3.40 -7.00 -9.70
N LEU A 83 -3.88 -6.27 -8.68
CA LEU A 83 -3.02 -5.50 -7.77
C LEU A 83 -2.47 -6.32 -6.59
N GLN A 84 -2.97 -7.54 -6.34
CA GLN A 84 -2.54 -8.33 -5.18
C GLN A 84 -1.06 -8.69 -5.24
N GLU A 85 -0.58 -9.25 -6.34
CA GLU A 85 0.81 -9.65 -6.48
C GLU A 85 1.77 -8.43 -6.46
N PRO A 86 1.53 -7.33 -7.20
CA PRO A 86 2.35 -6.12 -7.08
C PRO A 86 2.43 -5.57 -5.66
N ILE A 87 1.31 -5.55 -4.91
CA ILE A 87 1.29 -5.10 -3.52
C ILE A 87 2.11 -6.05 -2.64
N ALA A 88 1.94 -7.36 -2.77
CA ALA A 88 2.69 -8.34 -1.98
C ALA A 88 4.20 -8.22 -2.23
N PHE A 89 4.59 -8.12 -3.50
CA PHE A 89 5.98 -7.94 -3.90
C PHE A 89 6.58 -6.63 -3.36
N GLN A 90 5.85 -5.52 -3.48
CA GLN A 90 6.28 -4.22 -2.98
C GLN A 90 6.32 -4.18 -1.44
N THR A 91 5.42 -4.90 -0.77
CA THR A 91 5.43 -5.07 0.68
C THR A 91 6.70 -5.77 1.13
N ALA A 92 7.10 -6.88 0.47
CA ALA A 92 8.34 -7.58 0.78
C ALA A 92 9.58 -6.69 0.54
N LYS A 93 9.60 -5.89 -0.54
CA LYS A 93 10.68 -4.91 -0.79
C LYS A 93 10.76 -3.84 0.29
N THR A 94 9.60 -3.31 0.69
CA THR A 94 9.52 -2.27 1.73
C THR A 94 9.99 -2.82 3.07
N ALA A 95 9.57 -4.03 3.45
CA ALA A 95 10.03 -4.70 4.67
C ALA A 95 11.56 -4.88 4.69
N LYS A 96 12.16 -5.30 3.57
CA LYS A 96 13.63 -5.39 3.44
C LYS A 96 14.31 -4.02 3.59
N ALA A 97 13.75 -2.95 3.01
CA ALA A 97 14.30 -1.61 3.10
C ALA A 97 14.22 -1.05 4.54
N VAL A 98 13.09 -1.25 5.21
CA VAL A 98 12.90 -0.89 6.62
C VAL A 98 13.90 -1.64 7.50
N GLY A 99 13.99 -2.97 7.38
CA GLY A 99 14.91 -3.76 8.19
C GLY A 99 16.38 -3.39 7.97
N ARG A 100 16.78 -3.04 6.74
CA ARG A 100 18.14 -2.52 6.47
C ARG A 100 18.41 -1.20 7.18
N ASN A 101 17.47 -0.27 7.14
CA ASN A 101 17.60 1.02 7.83
C ASN A 101 17.72 0.82 9.35
N GLU A 102 16.84 0.01 9.94
CA GLU A 102 16.87 -0.31 11.37
C GLU A 102 18.19 -0.97 11.80
N ASN A 103 18.70 -1.92 11.00
CA ASN A 103 19.96 -2.59 11.30
C ASN A 103 21.14 -1.61 11.25
N LEU A 104 21.19 -0.69 10.29
CA LEU A 104 22.21 0.35 10.25
C LEU A 104 22.09 1.32 11.41
N GLY A 105 20.87 1.62 11.87
CA GLY A 105 20.60 2.39 13.09
C GLY A 105 21.21 1.72 14.33
N LYS A 106 20.95 0.43 14.51
CA LYS A 106 21.50 -0.38 15.63
C LYS A 106 23.03 -0.41 15.60
N ILE A 107 23.64 -0.66 14.43
CA ILE A 107 25.10 -0.68 14.28
C ILE A 107 25.72 0.67 14.66
N ALA A 108 25.11 1.79 14.26
CA ALA A 108 25.62 3.11 14.61
C ALA A 108 25.54 3.38 16.11
N GLU A 109 24.47 2.95 16.78
CA GLU A 109 24.32 3.10 18.22
C GLU A 109 25.35 2.23 18.98
N THR A 110 25.59 0.99 18.52
CA THR A 110 26.65 0.14 19.08
C THR A 110 28.03 0.79 18.93
N LEU A 111 28.37 1.32 17.76
CA LEU A 111 29.65 1.99 17.55
C LEU A 111 29.80 3.26 18.40
N LYS A 112 28.72 4.03 18.56
CA LYS A 112 28.71 5.22 19.41
C LYS A 112 28.95 4.85 20.88
N THR A 113 28.25 3.84 21.38
CA THR A 113 28.42 3.37 22.77
C THR A 113 29.81 2.79 23.01
N GLU A 114 30.39 2.04 22.07
CA GLU A 114 31.77 1.57 22.15
C GLU A 114 32.80 2.70 22.17
N ALA A 115 32.61 3.73 21.33
CA ALA A 115 33.48 4.90 21.31
C ALA A 115 33.44 5.66 22.65
N LEU A 116 32.25 5.83 23.23
CA LEU A 116 32.06 6.45 24.55
C LEU A 116 32.75 5.64 25.66
N LYS A 117 32.60 4.31 25.67
CA LYS A 117 33.29 3.43 26.64
C LYS A 117 34.81 3.52 26.52
N LYS A 118 35.35 3.55 25.30
CA LYS A 118 36.79 3.72 25.06
C LYS A 118 37.31 5.08 25.50
N ALA A 119 36.51 6.13 25.38
CA ALA A 119 36.87 7.46 25.87
C ALA A 119 36.86 7.51 27.41
N ALA A 120 35.87 6.85 28.05
CA ALA A 120 35.78 6.79 29.50
C ALA A 120 36.91 5.98 30.16
N ASN A 121 37.39 4.90 29.53
CA ASN A 121 38.51 4.08 30.03
C ASN A 121 39.91 4.66 29.71
N LYS A 122 39.99 5.80 29.01
CA LYS A 122 41.25 6.50 28.72
C LYS A 122 41.53 7.67 29.66
N LEU A 123 40.62 7.91 30.62
CA LEU A 123 40.79 8.76 31.79
C LEU A 123 41.16 7.88 33.00
#